data_AF-A0A8J7MJ36-F1
#
_entry.id   AF-A0A8J7MJ36-F1
#
_cell.length_a   1.000
_cell.length_b   1.000
_cell.length_c   1.000
_cell.angle_alpha   90.00
_cell.angle_beta   90.00
_cell.angle_gamma   90.00
#
_symmetry.space_group_name_H-M   'P 1'
#
loop_
_entity.id
_entity.type
_entity.pdbx_description
1 polymer ?
#
loop_
_entity_poly.entity_id
_entity_poly.type
_entity_poly.pdbx_seq_one_letter_code
_entity_poly.pdbx_strand_id
1 'polypeptide(L)'
;MEEFLEALRESIVQNEFAKMTLSKCAPKSADLKNIYVRRVELKDSLYLSFTYHYSTQDIVKNYTLEEAIDILDQHLGKDLLTGTLLTIKADVVIQFNKKRKARLQRRSPTIRQLPKTSHNKEKNYLIEESNPFLECLGVASNGKVLKAHQDKYRQINKYIEIMGALLEQSDLPKQPQIVDMGCGKGYLTFALYDYILEQQGIAPKMVGIELREHLTEFCTKQAKVLGWEDMSFVAQDIFEYDNDKIDVLIALHACDIATDIAIAKGIQAHADLIVVAPCCHKQVRRGISNQNILQSILKNGILEERQAEILTDGIRALLLEANGYQTKVFEFISSEHTAKNLMITAVKQPKINPEIRAERLAEVKKLKEQFGLEMHYLEKLLV
;
A
#
# COMPACT_ATOMS: atom_id res chain seq x y z
N MET A 1 29.56 25.97 22.61
CA MET A 1 29.43 24.56 22.19
C MET A 1 28.91 23.77 23.37
N GLU A 2 29.61 23.84 24.51
CA GLU A 2 29.22 23.26 25.80
C GLU A 2 27.75 23.48 26.15
N GLU A 3 27.26 24.72 26.16
CA GLU A 3 25.84 25.02 26.45
C GLU A 3 24.82 24.31 25.52
N PHE A 4 25.18 24.02 24.27
CA PHE A 4 24.31 23.32 23.32
C PHE A 4 24.33 21.81 23.58
N LEU A 5 25.49 21.25 23.89
CA LEU A 5 25.65 19.84 24.24
C LEU A 5 25.00 19.53 25.58
N GLU A 6 25.08 20.46 26.54
CA GLU A 6 24.40 20.33 27.83
C GLU A 6 22.87 20.37 27.65
N ALA A 7 22.35 21.28 26.81
CA ALA A 7 20.93 21.29 26.46
C ALA A 7 20.46 19.97 25.82
N LEU A 8 21.33 19.31 25.03
CA LEU A 8 21.05 17.97 24.50
C LEU A 8 21.00 16.95 25.63
N ARG A 9 22.02 16.90 26.52
CA ARG A 9 22.04 15.98 27.68
C ARG A 9 20.79 16.11 28.53
N GLU A 10 20.48 17.34 28.96
CA GLU A 10 19.30 17.65 29.77
C GLU A 10 18.02 17.19 29.06
N SER A 11 17.87 17.50 27.76
CA SER A 11 16.67 17.11 27.01
C SER A 11 16.50 15.60 26.88
N ILE A 12 17.59 14.83 26.89
CA ILE A 12 17.54 13.37 26.82
C ILE A 12 17.18 12.79 28.19
N VAL A 13 17.83 13.28 29.25
CA VAL A 13 17.58 12.84 30.64
C VAL A 13 16.15 13.17 31.09
N GLN A 14 15.65 14.36 30.72
CA GLN A 14 14.30 14.81 31.07
C GLN A 14 13.22 14.26 30.13
N ASN A 15 13.60 13.46 29.12
CA ASN A 15 12.71 12.93 28.09
C ASN A 15 11.93 14.03 27.34
N GLU A 16 12.62 15.08 26.92
CA GLU A 16 12.06 16.25 26.21
C GLU A 16 12.56 16.37 24.77
N PHE A 17 13.61 15.63 24.44
CA PHE A 17 14.22 15.62 23.13
C PHE A 17 13.23 15.15 22.05
N ALA A 18 12.98 16.00 21.05
CA ALA A 18 12.16 15.63 19.91
C ALA A 18 13.03 15.18 18.73
N LYS A 19 13.83 16.09 18.18
CA LYS A 19 14.76 15.81 17.08
C LYS A 19 15.88 16.84 17.06
N MET A 20 16.97 16.49 16.40
CA MET A 20 18.05 17.42 16.15
C MET A 20 18.52 17.32 14.70
N THR A 21 19.00 18.44 14.17
CA THR A 21 19.48 18.55 12.79
C THR A 21 20.77 19.35 12.78
N LEU A 22 21.80 18.79 12.14
CA LEU A 22 23.01 19.52 11.79
C LEU A 22 22.97 19.80 10.29
N SER A 23 23.21 21.04 9.91
CA SER A 23 23.08 21.51 8.54
C SER A 23 24.10 22.60 8.22
N LYS A 24 24.05 23.10 6.98
CA LYS A 24 24.91 24.16 6.45
C LYS A 24 26.37 23.72 6.39
N CYS A 25 26.71 23.00 5.32
CA CYS A 25 28.06 22.49 5.05
C CYS A 25 29.10 23.61 5.08
N ALA A 26 30.23 23.33 5.72
CA ALA A 26 31.41 24.13 5.57
C ALA A 26 31.97 23.97 4.14
N PRO A 27 32.61 24.99 3.56
CA PRO A 27 33.13 24.94 2.18
C PRO A 27 34.12 23.81 1.89
N LYS A 28 34.70 23.18 2.92
CA LYS A 28 35.67 22.07 2.79
C LYS A 28 35.04 20.68 2.91
N SER A 29 33.76 20.57 3.27
CA SER A 29 33.07 19.29 3.49
C SER A 29 31.94 19.19 2.46
N ALA A 30 32.29 18.87 1.21
CA ALA A 30 31.40 18.97 0.06
C ALA A 30 30.36 17.84 -0.02
N ASP A 31 30.64 16.67 0.55
CA ASP A 31 29.81 15.48 0.34
C ASP A 31 28.74 15.25 1.42
N LEU A 32 29.00 15.64 2.67
CA LEU A 32 28.04 15.49 3.77
C LEU A 32 27.13 16.71 3.85
N LYS A 33 25.85 16.55 3.48
CA LYS A 33 24.88 17.64 3.41
C LYS A 33 24.24 17.96 4.77
N ASN A 34 23.79 16.93 5.47
CA ASN A 34 23.01 17.06 6.70
C ASN A 34 23.26 15.85 7.61
N ILE A 35 23.06 16.04 8.91
CA ILE A 35 22.87 14.92 9.85
C ILE A 35 21.54 15.13 10.55
N TYR A 36 20.65 14.14 10.49
CA TYR A 36 19.43 14.10 11.30
C TYR A 36 19.62 13.16 12.48
N VAL A 37 19.20 13.61 13.66
CA VAL A 37 19.33 12.88 14.91
C VAL A 37 17.96 12.71 15.54
N ARG A 38 17.64 11.47 15.91
CA ARG A 38 16.41 11.12 16.62
C ARG A 38 16.69 10.12 17.73
N ARG A 39 15.81 10.09 18.73
CA ARG A 39 15.85 9.11 19.83
C ARG A 39 15.31 7.76 19.35
N VAL A 40 15.97 6.68 19.77
CA VAL A 40 15.63 5.29 19.41
C VAL A 40 15.88 4.36 20.59
N GLU A 41 15.06 3.33 20.74
CA GLU A 41 15.25 2.29 21.76
C GLU A 41 15.65 0.97 21.09
N LEU A 42 16.77 0.39 21.54
CA LEU A 42 17.32 -0.86 21.02
C LEU A 42 17.65 -1.77 22.20
N LYS A 43 17.07 -2.97 22.24
CA LYS A 43 17.29 -3.98 23.31
C LYS A 43 17.18 -3.37 24.71
N ASP A 44 16.07 -2.64 24.95
CA ASP A 44 15.76 -1.95 26.22
C ASP A 44 16.75 -0.87 26.65
N SER A 45 17.60 -0.39 25.74
CA SER A 45 18.57 0.68 25.97
C SER A 45 18.35 1.85 25.02
N LEU A 46 18.59 3.06 25.53
CA LEU A 46 18.39 4.31 24.82
C LEU A 46 19.58 4.63 23.91
N TYR A 47 19.31 4.88 22.64
CA TYR A 47 20.29 5.35 21.65
C TYR A 47 19.79 6.60 20.91
N LEU A 48 20.73 7.30 20.28
CA LEU A 48 20.49 8.35 19.31
C LEU A 48 20.87 7.84 17.92
N SER A 49 19.90 7.80 17.02
CA SER A 49 20.11 7.42 15.62
C SER A 49 20.46 8.64 14.80
N PHE A 50 21.65 8.59 14.20
CA PHE A 50 22.21 9.59 13.32
C PHE A 50 22.05 9.10 11.88
N THR A 51 21.27 9.83 11.08
CA THR A 51 21.17 9.65 9.63
C THR A 51 22.05 10.70 8.96
N TYR A 52 23.15 10.24 8.38
CA TYR A 52 24.10 11.05 7.63
C TYR A 52 23.66 11.09 6.17
N HIS A 53 23.25 12.26 5.69
CA HIS A 53 22.84 12.47 4.32
C HIS A 53 24.02 12.95 3.48
N TYR A 54 24.57 12.06 2.65
CA TYR A 54 25.59 12.41 1.69
C TYR A 54 24.97 12.79 0.33
N SER A 55 25.79 13.23 -0.61
CA SER A 55 25.36 13.55 -1.97
C SER A 55 24.78 12.33 -2.73
N THR A 56 25.26 11.12 -2.44
CA THR A 56 24.94 9.89 -3.19
C THR A 56 24.26 8.80 -2.37
N GLN A 57 24.28 8.88 -1.03
CA GLN A 57 23.76 7.84 -0.16
C GLN A 57 23.46 8.35 1.24
N ASP A 58 22.61 7.62 1.96
CA ASP A 58 22.33 7.86 3.37
C ASP A 58 22.92 6.74 4.22
N ILE A 59 23.59 7.11 5.32
CA ILE A 59 24.16 6.16 6.28
C ILE A 59 23.48 6.37 7.62
N VAL A 60 22.96 5.29 8.23
CA VAL A 60 22.36 5.32 9.56
C VAL A 60 23.28 4.65 10.57
N LYS A 61 23.60 5.34 11.67
CA LYS A 61 24.35 4.79 12.80
C LYS A 61 23.66 5.14 14.11
N ASN A 62 23.74 4.27 15.10
CA ASN A 62 23.13 4.47 16.41
C ASN A 62 24.23 4.60 17.46
N TYR A 63 24.13 5.61 18.31
CA TYR A 63 25.12 5.96 19.31
C TYR A 63 24.49 6.10 20.68
N THR A 64 25.22 5.78 21.73
CA THR A 64 24.86 6.17 23.10
C THR A 64 24.90 7.69 23.23
N LEU A 65 24.37 8.25 24.33
CA LEU A 65 24.39 9.69 24.57
C LEU A 65 25.82 10.25 24.58
N GLU A 66 26.76 9.58 25.26
CA GLU A 66 28.14 10.05 25.34
C GLU A 66 28.85 9.97 23.98
N GLU A 67 28.71 8.86 23.24
CA GLU A 67 29.24 8.75 21.88
C GLU A 67 28.64 9.81 20.94
N ALA A 68 27.35 10.08 21.06
CA ALA A 68 26.69 11.10 20.25
C ALA A 68 27.28 12.49 20.52
N ILE A 69 27.59 12.82 21.77
CA ILE A 69 28.20 14.10 22.14
C ILE A 69 29.60 14.24 21.54
N ASP A 70 30.40 13.18 21.59
CA ASP A 70 31.73 13.15 20.96
C ASP A 70 31.64 13.37 19.45
N ILE A 71 30.69 12.70 18.79
CA ILE A 71 30.45 12.84 17.34
C ILE A 71 29.99 14.26 16.99
N LEU A 72 29.15 14.88 17.82
CA LEU A 72 28.70 16.26 17.61
C LEU A 72 29.86 17.24 17.74
N ASP A 73 30.76 17.06 18.71
CA ASP A 73 31.94 17.92 18.86
C ASP A 73 32.93 17.77 17.68
N GLN A 74 32.94 16.61 17.04
CA GLN A 74 33.71 16.38 15.81
C GLN A 74 33.12 17.06 14.58
N HIS A 75 31.80 17.04 14.38
CA HIS A 75 31.18 17.56 13.16
C HIS A 75 30.69 19.01 13.26
N LEU A 76 30.06 19.37 14.38
CA LEU A 76 29.39 20.67 14.53
C LEU A 76 30.43 21.78 14.72
N GLY A 77 30.30 22.85 13.94
CA GLY A 77 31.30 23.92 13.88
C GLY A 77 32.53 23.60 13.02
N LYS A 78 32.72 22.36 12.56
CA LYS A 78 33.78 21.94 11.63
C LYS A 78 33.23 21.63 10.23
N ASP A 79 32.42 20.58 10.11
CA ASP A 79 31.78 20.15 8.87
C ASP A 79 30.43 20.82 8.63
N LEU A 80 29.64 20.97 9.69
CA LEU A 80 28.31 21.55 9.64
C LEU A 80 28.25 22.79 10.54
N LEU A 81 27.80 23.92 10.00
CA LEU A 81 27.88 25.22 10.64
C LEU A 81 26.63 25.59 11.44
N THR A 82 25.61 24.73 11.46
CA THR A 82 24.37 24.98 12.20
C THR A 82 23.89 23.70 12.84
N GLY A 83 23.57 23.77 14.14
CA GLY A 83 22.92 22.73 14.90
C GLY A 83 21.57 23.25 15.40
N THR A 84 20.50 22.51 15.18
CA THR A 84 19.15 22.83 15.64
C THR A 84 18.65 21.66 16.48
N LEU A 85 18.53 21.89 17.78
CA LEU A 85 17.95 20.97 18.75
C LEU A 85 16.52 21.41 19.02
N LEU A 86 15.55 20.55 18.76
CA LEU A 86 14.14 20.79 19.06
C LEU A 86 13.74 19.92 20.23
N THR A 87 13.24 20.55 21.29
CA THR A 87 12.63 19.88 22.44
C THR A 87 11.18 20.32 22.59
N ILE A 88 10.41 19.62 23.41
CA ILE A 88 9.03 20.02 23.72
C ILE A 88 8.94 21.32 24.53
N LYS A 89 10.05 21.78 25.13
CA LYS A 89 10.12 23.00 25.94
C LYS A 89 10.76 24.19 25.23
N ALA A 90 11.73 23.96 24.35
CA ALA A 90 12.40 25.03 23.63
C ALA A 90 13.10 24.52 22.36
N ASP A 91 13.24 25.42 21.39
CA ASP A 91 14.13 25.21 20.25
C ASP A 91 15.46 25.89 20.53
N VAL A 92 16.54 25.13 20.52
CA VAL A 92 17.91 25.61 20.74
C VAL A 92 18.67 25.54 19.42
N VAL A 93 19.17 26.67 18.95
CA VAL A 93 19.90 26.77 17.67
C VAL A 93 21.30 27.32 17.92
N ILE A 94 22.32 26.59 17.50
CA ILE A 94 23.71 27.04 17.49
C ILE A 94 24.17 27.26 16.04
N GLN A 95 24.77 28.42 15.77
CA GLN A 95 25.29 28.79 14.46
C GLN A 95 26.73 29.26 14.55
N PHE A 96 27.56 28.83 13.59
CA PHE A 96 28.95 29.23 13.48
C PHE A 96 29.13 30.20 12.32
N ASN A 97 29.78 31.33 12.58
CA ASN A 97 30.10 32.30 11.53
C ASN A 97 31.35 31.88 10.73
N LYS A 98 31.75 32.68 9.73
CA LYS A 98 32.96 32.43 8.91
C LYS A 98 34.25 32.33 9.74
N LYS A 99 34.30 32.95 10.93
CA LYS A 99 35.42 32.89 11.89
C LYS A 99 35.26 31.76 12.92
N ARG A 100 34.33 30.82 12.70
CA ARG A 100 34.01 29.70 13.60
C ARG A 100 33.63 30.10 15.02
N LYS A 101 33.17 31.34 15.23
CA LYS A 101 32.58 31.75 16.50
C LYS A 101 31.13 31.29 16.56
N ALA A 102 30.78 30.59 17.64
CA ALA A 102 29.43 30.11 17.91
C ALA A 102 28.51 31.24 18.39
N ARG A 103 27.25 31.21 17.97
CA ARG A 103 26.15 31.97 18.52
C ARG A 103 25.02 31.01 18.86
N LEU A 104 24.58 31.01 20.11
CA LEU A 104 23.43 30.23 20.59
C LEU A 104 22.18 31.11 20.60
N GLN A 105 21.04 30.54 20.23
CA GLN A 105 19.73 31.16 20.33
C GLN A 105 18.74 30.15 20.91
N ARG A 106 17.93 30.58 21.87
CA ARG A 106 16.80 29.80 22.40
C ARG A 106 15.50 30.47 21.97
N ARG A 107 14.53 29.66 21.52
CA ARG A 107 13.21 30.10 21.07
C ARG A 107 12.13 29.23 21.69
N SER A 108 10.89 29.71 21.64
CA SER A 108 9.72 28.90 21.98
C SER A 108 9.69 27.61 21.14
N PRO A 109 9.17 26.50 21.70
CA PRO A 109 9.22 25.20 21.06
C PRO A 109 8.34 25.16 19.81
N THR A 110 8.89 24.69 18.70
CA THR A 110 8.11 24.42 17.48
C THR A 110 7.40 23.08 17.56
N ILE A 111 7.93 22.14 18.36
CA ILE A 111 7.34 20.84 18.62
C ILE A 111 6.79 20.84 20.04
N ARG A 112 5.50 20.52 20.24
CA ARG A 112 4.86 20.54 21.57
C ARG A 112 4.61 19.14 22.15
N GLN A 113 4.88 18.09 21.39
CA GLN A 113 4.71 16.69 21.78
C GLN A 113 5.89 15.86 21.28
N LEU A 114 6.34 14.89 22.08
CA LEU A 114 7.46 14.04 21.72
C LEU A 114 7.12 13.18 20.49
N PRO A 115 8.03 13.08 19.51
CA PRO A 115 7.95 12.05 18.49
C PRO A 115 8.03 10.68 19.16
N LYS A 116 7.14 9.75 18.78
CA LYS A 116 7.18 8.37 19.28
C LYS A 116 8.55 7.74 18.98
N THR A 117 9.19 7.16 20.01
CA THR A 117 10.57 6.61 19.97
C THR A 117 10.66 5.19 19.42
N SER A 118 9.52 4.56 19.14
CA SER A 118 9.44 3.21 18.64
C SER A 118 9.88 3.16 17.17
N HIS A 119 10.94 2.40 16.89
CA HIS A 119 11.34 2.03 15.53
C HIS A 119 10.40 1.05 14.85
N ASN A 120 9.47 0.47 15.61
CA ASN A 120 8.20 0.12 15.02
C ASN A 120 7.40 1.41 14.97
N LYS A 121 7.06 1.91 13.77
CA LYS A 121 5.66 2.33 13.61
C LYS A 121 4.87 1.22 14.31
N GLU A 122 4.23 1.47 15.44
CA GLU A 122 3.10 0.63 15.82
C GLU A 122 2.25 0.67 14.55
N LYS A 123 2.32 -0.41 13.79
CA LYS A 123 1.53 -0.52 12.59
C LYS A 123 0.15 -0.64 13.18
N ASN A 124 -0.58 0.46 13.20
CA ASN A 124 -1.97 0.51 13.57
C ASN A 124 -2.70 -0.30 12.51
N TYR A 125 -2.66 -1.61 12.70
CA TYR A 125 -3.36 -2.58 11.91
C TYR A 125 -4.84 -2.40 12.22
N LEU A 126 -5.65 -2.31 11.16
CA LEU A 126 -7.09 -2.15 11.27
C LEU A 126 -7.73 -3.45 11.77
N ILE A 127 -7.08 -4.58 11.55
CA ILE A 127 -7.46 -5.88 12.10
C ILE A 127 -6.52 -6.19 13.27
N GLU A 128 -7.07 -6.43 14.45
CA GLU A 128 -6.30 -6.86 15.62
C GLU A 128 -5.84 -8.33 15.50
N GLU A 129 -4.69 -8.67 16.09
CA GLU A 129 -4.16 -10.05 16.08
C GLU A 129 -5.08 -11.05 16.80
N SER A 130 -5.87 -10.57 17.76
CA SER A 130 -6.85 -11.33 18.52
C SER A 130 -8.16 -11.55 17.78
N ASN A 131 -8.34 -11.02 16.57
CA ASN A 131 -9.59 -11.15 15.85
C ASN A 131 -9.93 -12.64 15.61
N PRO A 132 -11.14 -13.12 16.00
CA PRO A 132 -11.53 -14.51 15.89
C PRO A 132 -11.42 -15.13 14.49
N PHE A 133 -11.62 -14.34 13.42
CA PHE A 133 -11.53 -14.89 12.07
C PHE A 133 -10.08 -15.32 11.73
N LEU A 134 -9.07 -14.67 12.31
CA LEU A 134 -7.67 -15.03 12.08
C LEU A 134 -7.36 -16.42 12.62
N GLU A 135 -7.91 -16.79 13.77
CA GLU A 135 -7.74 -18.14 14.33
C GLU A 135 -8.54 -19.18 13.55
N CYS A 136 -9.76 -18.84 13.14
CA CYS A 136 -10.60 -19.65 12.25
C CYS A 136 -9.89 -20.02 10.93
N LEU A 137 -9.13 -19.08 10.37
CA LEU A 137 -8.39 -19.28 9.12
C LEU A 137 -6.97 -19.82 9.33
N GLY A 138 -6.58 -20.13 10.57
CA GLY A 138 -5.26 -20.65 10.93
C GLY A 138 -4.11 -19.64 10.76
N VAL A 139 -4.41 -18.34 10.79
CA VAL A 139 -3.42 -17.25 10.75
C VAL A 139 -2.89 -16.93 12.15
N ALA A 140 -3.78 -17.00 13.16
CA ALA A 140 -3.46 -16.76 14.56
C ALA A 140 -3.76 -17.99 15.42
N SER A 141 -3.19 -18.01 16.62
CA SER A 141 -3.54 -18.97 17.68
C SER A 141 -3.37 -18.31 19.03
N ASN A 142 -4.34 -18.50 19.94
CA ASN A 142 -4.36 -17.86 21.26
C ASN A 142 -4.22 -16.32 21.18
N GLY A 143 -4.91 -15.72 20.21
CA GLY A 143 -4.94 -14.27 19.98
C GLY A 143 -3.63 -13.65 19.50
N LYS A 144 -2.69 -14.45 18.97
CA LYS A 144 -1.44 -13.96 18.37
C LYS A 144 -1.21 -14.55 16.99
N VAL A 145 -0.72 -13.74 16.07
CA VAL A 145 -0.42 -14.18 14.70
C VAL A 145 0.78 -15.14 14.70
N LEU A 146 0.62 -16.28 14.04
CA LEU A 146 1.67 -17.28 13.91
C LEU A 146 2.89 -16.70 13.19
N LYS A 147 4.10 -17.03 13.64
CA LYS A 147 5.36 -16.52 13.04
C LYS A 147 5.42 -16.75 11.53
N ALA A 148 4.95 -17.90 11.06
CA ALA A 148 4.91 -18.27 9.64
C ALA A 148 3.84 -17.51 8.81
N HIS A 149 2.95 -16.77 9.46
CA HIS A 149 1.85 -16.05 8.82
C HIS A 149 1.88 -14.54 9.03
N GLN A 150 3.00 -14.02 9.54
CA GLN A 150 3.23 -12.57 9.67
C GLN A 150 3.08 -11.85 8.32
N ASP A 151 3.63 -12.39 7.24
CA ASP A 151 3.52 -11.77 5.90
C ASP A 151 2.09 -11.72 5.39
N LYS A 152 1.34 -12.80 5.63
CA LYS A 152 -0.10 -12.86 5.30
C LYS A 152 -0.90 -11.85 6.12
N TYR A 153 -0.62 -11.72 7.41
CA TYR A 153 -1.27 -10.73 8.28
C TYR A 153 -0.96 -9.29 7.84
N ARG A 154 0.26 -9.01 7.40
CA ARG A 154 0.63 -7.73 6.77
C ARG A 154 -0.18 -7.48 5.50
N GLN A 155 -0.33 -8.50 4.65
CA GLN A 155 -1.12 -8.43 3.41
C GLN A 155 -2.60 -8.16 3.69
N ILE A 156 -3.20 -8.88 4.64
CA ILE A 156 -4.60 -8.66 5.07
C ILE A 156 -4.80 -7.21 5.49
N ASN A 157 -3.95 -6.70 6.36
CA ASN A 157 -4.10 -5.33 6.84
C ASN A 157 -3.88 -4.27 5.75
N LYS A 158 -2.90 -4.48 4.85
CA LYS A 158 -2.68 -3.55 3.74
C LYS A 158 -3.88 -3.54 2.78
N TYR A 159 -4.48 -4.70 2.54
CA TYR A 159 -5.71 -4.82 1.78
C TYR A 159 -6.85 -4.03 2.41
N ILE A 160 -7.07 -4.20 3.71
CA ILE A 160 -8.14 -3.48 4.43
C ILE A 160 -7.91 -1.96 4.46
N GLU A 161 -6.66 -1.50 4.56
CA GLU A 161 -6.34 -0.06 4.42
C GLU A 161 -6.80 0.49 3.05
N ILE A 162 -6.56 -0.25 1.97
CA ILE A 162 -6.97 0.14 0.62
C ILE A 162 -8.48 0.07 0.47
N MET A 163 -9.10 -1.03 0.91
CA MET A 163 -10.55 -1.20 0.83
C MET A 163 -11.27 -0.13 1.63
N GLY A 164 -10.81 0.20 2.85
CA GLY A 164 -11.39 1.28 3.66
C GLY A 164 -11.45 2.61 2.90
N ALA A 165 -10.33 3.02 2.30
CA ALA A 165 -10.28 4.25 1.50
C ALA A 165 -11.19 4.21 0.27
N LEU A 166 -11.34 3.04 -0.38
CA LEU A 166 -12.21 2.88 -1.55
C LEU A 166 -13.70 2.89 -1.17
N LEU A 167 -14.05 2.24 -0.05
CA LEU A 167 -15.40 2.22 0.48
C LEU A 167 -15.84 3.64 0.88
N GLU A 168 -14.97 4.44 1.49
CA GLU A 168 -15.24 5.86 1.80
C GLU A 168 -15.48 6.73 0.56
N GLN A 169 -14.87 6.38 -0.58
CA GLN A 169 -15.04 7.08 -1.85
C GLN A 169 -16.30 6.63 -2.62
N SER A 170 -16.93 5.53 -2.20
CA SER A 170 -18.05 4.89 -2.91
C SER A 170 -19.37 5.19 -2.19
N ASP A 171 -20.41 5.51 -2.95
CA ASP A 171 -21.76 5.73 -2.39
C ASP A 171 -22.50 4.40 -2.25
N LEU A 172 -22.15 3.65 -1.21
CA LEU A 172 -22.69 2.30 -0.99
C LEU A 172 -23.98 2.33 -0.15
N PRO A 173 -24.94 1.43 -0.43
CA PRO A 173 -26.10 1.26 0.43
C PRO A 173 -25.68 0.73 1.82
N LYS A 174 -26.55 0.93 2.83
CA LYS A 174 -26.29 0.51 4.22
C LYS A 174 -25.96 -0.97 4.40
N GLN A 175 -26.49 -1.83 3.54
CA GLN A 175 -26.16 -3.25 3.49
C GLN A 175 -25.73 -3.57 2.05
N PRO A 176 -24.45 -3.38 1.72
CA PRO A 176 -23.96 -3.62 0.36
C PRO A 176 -23.88 -5.11 0.07
N GLN A 177 -24.11 -5.46 -1.20
CA GLN A 177 -23.90 -6.80 -1.73
C GLN A 177 -22.52 -6.90 -2.36
N ILE A 178 -21.67 -7.72 -1.74
CA ILE A 178 -20.26 -7.88 -2.08
C ILE A 178 -20.05 -9.28 -2.65
N VAL A 179 -19.44 -9.37 -3.83
CA VAL A 179 -19.10 -10.65 -4.47
C VAL A 179 -17.59 -10.74 -4.66
N ASP A 180 -16.98 -11.78 -4.11
CA ASP A 180 -15.56 -12.09 -4.26
C ASP A 180 -15.37 -13.31 -5.18
N MET A 181 -14.96 -13.05 -6.42
CA MET A 181 -14.75 -14.03 -7.47
C MET A 181 -13.34 -14.61 -7.42
N GLY A 182 -13.25 -15.89 -7.06
CA GLY A 182 -11.97 -16.57 -6.83
C GLY A 182 -11.44 -16.34 -5.41
N CYS A 183 -12.32 -16.43 -4.40
CA CYS A 183 -12.00 -16.08 -3.01
C CYS A 183 -10.99 -17.03 -2.33
N GLY A 184 -10.75 -18.22 -2.88
CA GLY A 184 -9.82 -19.20 -2.31
C GLY A 184 -10.20 -19.59 -0.88
N LYS A 185 -9.22 -19.50 0.04
CA LYS A 185 -9.43 -19.75 1.47
C LYS A 185 -10.13 -18.61 2.23
N GLY A 186 -10.53 -17.55 1.54
CA GLY A 186 -11.34 -16.47 2.11
C GLY A 186 -10.60 -15.45 2.99
N TYR A 187 -9.26 -15.45 3.09
CA TYR A 187 -8.56 -14.53 4.02
C TYR A 187 -8.94 -13.06 3.87
N LEU A 188 -9.03 -12.57 2.63
CA LEU A 188 -9.36 -11.18 2.32
C LEU A 188 -10.87 -10.94 2.40
N THR A 189 -11.67 -11.93 2.01
CA THR A 189 -13.14 -11.95 2.12
C THR A 189 -13.58 -11.80 3.59
N PHE A 190 -13.05 -12.63 4.49
CA PHE A 190 -13.33 -12.58 5.93
C PHE A 190 -12.87 -11.26 6.55
N ALA A 191 -11.67 -10.80 6.21
CA ALA A 191 -11.15 -9.54 6.72
C ALA A 191 -12.00 -8.33 6.29
N LEU A 192 -12.51 -8.33 5.06
CA LEU A 192 -13.36 -7.25 4.56
C LEU A 192 -14.73 -7.26 5.23
N TYR A 193 -15.32 -8.45 5.39
CA TYR A 193 -16.60 -8.60 6.10
C TYR A 193 -16.50 -8.07 7.53
N ASP A 194 -15.48 -8.51 8.27
CA ASP A 194 -15.17 -8.08 9.63
C ASP A 194 -15.01 -6.56 9.71
N TYR A 195 -14.17 -5.99 8.83
CA TYR A 195 -13.94 -4.55 8.78
C TYR A 195 -15.23 -3.75 8.54
N ILE A 196 -16.08 -4.16 7.58
CA ILE A 196 -17.33 -3.44 7.30
C ILE A 196 -18.30 -3.57 8.48
N LEU A 197 -18.42 -4.76 9.06
CA LEU A 197 -19.28 -5.01 10.21
C LEU A 197 -18.89 -4.13 11.40
N GLU A 198 -17.60 -4.06 11.73
CA GLU A 198 -17.07 -3.23 12.82
C GLU A 198 -17.23 -1.73 12.55
N GLN A 199 -17.00 -1.27 11.32
CA GLN A 199 -17.09 0.16 10.98
C GLN A 199 -18.54 0.67 10.88
N GLN A 200 -19.44 -0.11 10.29
CA GLN A 200 -20.81 0.32 9.98
C GLN A 200 -21.85 -0.19 11.00
N GLY A 201 -21.49 -1.19 11.81
CA GLY A 201 -22.42 -1.88 12.71
C GLY A 201 -23.48 -2.71 11.98
N ILE A 202 -23.40 -2.83 10.65
CA ILE A 202 -24.33 -3.56 9.80
C ILE A 202 -23.52 -4.51 8.93
N ALA A 203 -23.90 -5.79 8.94
CA ALA A 203 -23.24 -6.81 8.13
C ALA A 203 -23.55 -6.61 6.63
N PRO A 204 -22.53 -6.61 5.75
CA PRO A 204 -22.76 -6.66 4.31
C PRO A 204 -23.27 -8.06 3.90
N LYS A 205 -23.97 -8.15 2.78
CA LYS A 205 -24.25 -9.45 2.15
C LYS A 205 -23.03 -9.86 1.35
N MET A 206 -22.35 -10.92 1.76
CA MET A 206 -21.09 -11.35 1.14
C MET A 206 -21.21 -12.74 0.53
N VAL A 207 -20.80 -12.86 -0.74
CA VAL A 207 -20.75 -14.13 -1.46
C VAL A 207 -19.34 -14.36 -2.00
N GLY A 208 -18.68 -15.42 -1.52
CA GLY A 208 -17.41 -15.90 -2.08
C GLY A 208 -17.63 -16.99 -3.12
N ILE A 209 -17.12 -16.80 -4.34
CA ILE A 209 -17.18 -17.78 -5.42
C ILE A 209 -15.82 -18.47 -5.56
N GLU A 210 -15.80 -19.80 -5.54
CA GLU A 210 -14.58 -20.59 -5.70
C GLU A 210 -14.92 -21.94 -6.34
N LEU A 211 -14.10 -22.40 -7.29
CA LEU A 211 -14.35 -23.66 -8.01
C LEU A 211 -14.17 -24.90 -7.12
N ARG A 212 -13.27 -24.83 -6.13
CA ARG A 212 -12.92 -25.97 -5.29
C ARG A 212 -13.89 -26.10 -4.11
N GLU A 213 -14.74 -27.10 -4.17
CA GLU A 213 -15.76 -27.41 -3.15
C GLU A 213 -15.19 -27.50 -1.72
N HIS A 214 -14.06 -28.20 -1.52
CA HIS A 214 -13.45 -28.28 -0.19
C HIS A 214 -13.04 -26.92 0.42
N LEU A 215 -12.79 -25.89 -0.41
CA LEU A 215 -12.50 -24.54 0.07
C LEU A 215 -13.78 -23.79 0.44
N THR A 216 -14.84 -23.93 -0.34
CA THR A 216 -16.13 -23.32 -0.02
C THR A 216 -16.73 -23.95 1.23
N GLU A 217 -16.67 -25.27 1.37
CA GLU A 217 -17.07 -25.98 2.59
C GLU A 217 -16.30 -25.49 3.83
N PHE A 218 -14.98 -25.32 3.69
CA PHE A 218 -14.13 -24.76 4.75
C PHE A 218 -14.59 -23.35 5.13
N CYS A 219 -14.74 -22.45 4.15
CA CYS A 219 -15.17 -21.08 4.39
C CYS A 219 -16.58 -21.02 4.99
N THR A 220 -17.54 -21.78 4.48
CA THR A 220 -18.90 -21.87 5.03
C THR A 220 -18.88 -22.35 6.48
N LYS A 221 -18.04 -23.33 6.81
CA LYS A 221 -17.89 -23.79 8.20
C LYS A 221 -17.34 -22.68 9.09
N GLN A 222 -16.32 -21.94 8.64
CA GLN A 222 -15.74 -20.85 9.44
C GLN A 222 -16.72 -19.69 9.63
N ALA A 223 -17.49 -19.31 8.60
CA ALA A 223 -18.55 -18.30 8.72
C ALA A 223 -19.60 -18.70 9.76
N LYS A 224 -20.00 -19.98 9.80
CA LYS A 224 -20.91 -20.51 10.83
C LYS A 224 -20.32 -20.45 12.24
N VAL A 225 -19.04 -20.75 12.41
CA VAL A 225 -18.35 -20.66 13.72
C VAL A 225 -18.33 -19.22 14.23
N LEU A 226 -18.21 -18.24 13.33
CA LEU A 226 -18.20 -16.81 13.66
C LEU A 226 -19.61 -16.20 13.79
N GLY A 227 -20.67 -16.95 13.48
CA GLY A 227 -22.05 -16.45 13.51
C GLY A 227 -22.35 -15.45 12.39
N TRP A 228 -21.63 -15.51 11.26
CA TRP A 228 -21.79 -14.58 10.14
C TRP A 228 -22.79 -15.13 9.11
N GLU A 229 -24.08 -14.90 9.37
CA GLU A 229 -25.19 -15.45 8.57
C GLU A 229 -25.29 -14.84 7.16
N ASP A 230 -24.91 -13.57 7.01
CA ASP A 230 -24.91 -12.84 5.72
C ASP A 230 -23.67 -13.14 4.86
N MET A 231 -22.83 -14.09 5.28
CA MET A 231 -21.67 -14.56 4.52
C MET A 231 -21.90 -15.98 3.98
N SER A 232 -21.83 -16.12 2.66
CA SER A 232 -22.02 -17.40 1.95
C SER A 232 -20.89 -17.69 0.97
N PHE A 233 -20.70 -18.97 0.65
CA PHE A 233 -19.68 -19.43 -0.28
C PHE A 233 -20.28 -20.45 -1.24
N VAL A 234 -20.00 -20.31 -2.53
CA VAL A 234 -20.61 -21.14 -3.58
C VAL A 234 -19.53 -21.78 -4.44
N ALA A 235 -19.65 -23.11 -4.60
CA ALA A 235 -18.76 -23.91 -5.44
C ALA A 235 -19.21 -23.80 -6.91
N GLN A 236 -18.76 -22.77 -7.62
CA GLN A 236 -19.22 -22.49 -8.98
C GLN A 236 -18.15 -21.81 -9.84
N ASP A 237 -18.22 -21.99 -11.15
CA ASP A 237 -17.44 -21.20 -12.10
C ASP A 237 -17.96 -19.76 -12.13
N ILE A 238 -17.04 -18.80 -12.09
CA ILE A 238 -17.36 -17.38 -12.15
C ILE A 238 -18.11 -17.01 -13.43
N PHE A 239 -17.96 -17.78 -14.52
CA PHE A 239 -18.67 -17.57 -15.78
C PHE A 239 -20.17 -17.85 -15.62
N GLU A 240 -20.50 -18.91 -14.89
CA GLU A 240 -21.88 -19.37 -14.68
C GLU A 240 -22.59 -18.62 -13.56
N TYR A 241 -21.86 -17.96 -12.67
CA TYR A 241 -22.45 -17.20 -11.58
C TYR A 241 -23.14 -15.94 -12.11
N ASP A 242 -24.47 -15.91 -12.04
CA ASP A 242 -25.27 -14.76 -12.46
C ASP A 242 -25.88 -14.05 -11.26
N ASN A 243 -25.80 -12.72 -11.25
CA ASN A 243 -26.31 -11.91 -10.16
C ASN A 243 -26.53 -10.47 -10.63
N ASP A 244 -27.79 -10.08 -10.73
CA ASP A 244 -28.20 -8.76 -11.22
C ASP A 244 -27.85 -7.62 -10.26
N LYS A 245 -27.46 -7.92 -9.02
CA LYS A 245 -27.09 -6.91 -8.02
C LYS A 245 -25.73 -7.21 -7.38
N ILE A 246 -24.75 -6.38 -7.70
CA ILE A 246 -23.43 -6.41 -7.08
C ILE A 246 -23.07 -4.95 -6.81
N ASP A 247 -22.97 -4.54 -5.55
CA ASP A 247 -22.56 -3.18 -5.19
C ASP A 247 -21.02 -3.09 -5.16
N VAL A 248 -20.35 -4.17 -4.73
CA VAL A 248 -18.89 -4.30 -4.75
C VAL A 248 -18.46 -5.64 -5.36
N LEU A 249 -17.62 -5.60 -6.39
CA LEU A 249 -17.04 -6.78 -7.02
C LEU A 249 -15.54 -6.87 -6.76
N ILE A 250 -15.07 -8.03 -6.31
CA ILE A 250 -13.68 -8.32 -6.01
C ILE A 250 -13.22 -9.51 -6.84
N ALA A 251 -12.03 -9.46 -7.43
CA ALA A 251 -11.40 -10.62 -8.07
C ALA A 251 -9.87 -10.53 -8.00
N LEU A 252 -9.27 -11.03 -6.92
CA LEU A 252 -7.85 -10.83 -6.62
C LEU A 252 -6.95 -11.98 -7.07
N HIS A 253 -7.54 -13.13 -7.41
CA HIS A 253 -6.82 -14.29 -7.93
C HIS A 253 -7.48 -14.89 -9.18
N ALA A 254 -8.48 -14.21 -9.74
CA ALA A 254 -8.99 -14.54 -11.06
C ALA A 254 -7.89 -14.23 -12.09
N CYS A 255 -7.34 -15.26 -12.74
CA CYS A 255 -6.25 -15.12 -13.70
C CYS A 255 -6.74 -15.11 -15.16
N ASP A 256 -5.99 -14.44 -16.03
CA ASP A 256 -6.26 -14.36 -17.48
C ASP A 256 -7.66 -13.83 -17.78
N ILE A 257 -8.45 -14.53 -18.61
CA ILE A 257 -9.81 -14.09 -18.97
C ILE A 257 -10.79 -14.09 -17.80
N ALA A 258 -10.46 -14.76 -16.69
CA ALA A 258 -11.32 -14.76 -15.51
C ALA A 258 -11.45 -13.35 -14.91
N THR A 259 -10.37 -12.55 -14.95
CA THR A 259 -10.42 -11.15 -14.54
C THR A 259 -11.37 -10.35 -15.44
N ASP A 260 -11.34 -10.61 -16.74
CA ASP A 260 -12.19 -9.92 -17.72
C ASP A 260 -13.68 -10.26 -17.52
N ILE A 261 -13.99 -11.52 -17.22
CA ILE A 261 -15.35 -11.96 -16.86
C ILE A 261 -15.83 -11.24 -15.60
N ALA A 262 -14.98 -11.19 -14.57
CA ALA A 262 -15.32 -10.53 -13.32
C ALA A 262 -15.59 -9.03 -13.52
N ILE A 263 -14.73 -8.33 -14.26
CA ILE A 263 -14.94 -6.92 -14.61
C ILE A 263 -16.25 -6.73 -15.37
N ALA A 264 -16.52 -7.55 -16.38
CA ALA A 264 -17.75 -7.45 -17.17
C ALA A 264 -19.00 -7.63 -16.31
N LYS A 265 -19.00 -8.62 -15.41
CA LYS A 265 -20.11 -8.86 -14.47
C LYS A 265 -20.30 -7.68 -13.51
N GLY A 266 -19.21 -7.08 -13.01
CA GLY A 266 -19.29 -5.88 -12.19
C GLY A 266 -19.91 -4.70 -12.93
N ILE A 267 -19.53 -4.49 -14.19
CA ILE A 267 -20.10 -3.44 -15.05
C ILE A 267 -21.59 -3.69 -15.31
N GLN A 268 -21.96 -4.93 -15.68
CA GLN A 268 -23.33 -5.34 -15.99
C GLN A 268 -24.27 -5.22 -14.78
N ALA A 269 -23.79 -5.60 -13.60
CA ALA A 269 -24.51 -5.45 -12.33
C ALA A 269 -24.48 -4.01 -11.77
N HIS A 270 -23.87 -3.07 -12.50
CA HIS A 270 -23.74 -1.67 -12.13
C HIS A 270 -23.04 -1.43 -10.78
N ALA A 271 -22.02 -2.22 -10.46
CA ALA A 271 -21.27 -2.10 -9.21
C ALA A 271 -20.71 -0.70 -8.99
N ASP A 272 -20.75 -0.23 -7.75
CA ASP A 272 -20.19 1.06 -7.37
C ASP A 272 -18.66 0.97 -7.19
N LEU A 273 -18.16 -0.23 -6.88
CA LEU A 273 -16.74 -0.51 -6.72
C LEU A 273 -16.34 -1.85 -7.36
N ILE A 274 -15.29 -1.84 -8.19
CA ILE A 274 -14.66 -3.04 -8.76
C ILE A 274 -13.18 -3.05 -8.36
N VAL A 275 -12.70 -4.14 -7.76
CA VAL A 275 -11.30 -4.30 -7.33
C VAL A 275 -10.74 -5.62 -7.84
N VAL A 276 -9.73 -5.56 -8.70
CA VAL A 276 -9.12 -6.75 -9.29
C VAL A 276 -7.61 -6.73 -9.17
N ALA A 277 -7.00 -7.91 -8.96
CA ALA A 277 -5.55 -8.08 -8.98
C ALA A 277 -5.18 -9.13 -10.04
N PRO A 278 -4.92 -8.70 -11.28
CA PRO A 278 -4.63 -9.62 -12.37
C PRO A 278 -3.27 -10.30 -12.20
N CYS A 279 -3.24 -11.60 -12.50
CA CYS A 279 -2.06 -12.46 -12.29
C CYS A 279 -1.52 -13.12 -13.57
N CYS A 280 -2.30 -13.22 -14.64
CA CYS A 280 -1.88 -13.86 -15.89
C CYS A 280 -2.52 -13.17 -17.09
N HIS A 281 -1.83 -13.21 -18.24
CA HIS A 281 -2.17 -12.44 -19.43
C HIS A 281 -1.90 -13.23 -20.71
N LYS A 282 -2.37 -14.49 -20.77
CA LYS A 282 -2.06 -15.41 -21.87
C LYS A 282 -2.80 -15.03 -23.15
N GLN A 283 -4.00 -14.46 -23.03
CA GLN A 283 -4.81 -14.03 -24.18
C GLN A 283 -4.05 -12.98 -25.01
N VAL A 284 -3.66 -11.87 -24.38
CA VAL A 284 -2.93 -10.79 -25.04
C VAL A 284 -1.53 -11.24 -25.46
N ARG A 285 -0.80 -11.99 -24.63
CA ARG A 285 0.54 -12.50 -24.98
C ARG A 285 0.55 -13.30 -26.28
N ARG A 286 -0.48 -14.13 -26.53
CA ARG A 286 -0.60 -14.90 -27.79
C ARG A 286 -1.03 -14.05 -28.98
N GLY A 287 -1.69 -12.93 -28.74
CA GLY A 287 -2.23 -12.05 -29.77
C GLY A 287 -1.35 -10.86 -30.15
N ILE A 288 -0.32 -10.54 -29.36
CA ILE A 288 0.61 -9.45 -29.71
C ILE A 288 1.43 -9.84 -30.94
N SER A 289 1.40 -8.97 -31.95
CA SER A 289 2.32 -9.02 -33.08
C SER A 289 3.64 -8.37 -32.71
N ASN A 290 4.74 -9.03 -33.08
CA ASN A 290 6.08 -8.47 -32.98
C ASN A 290 6.41 -7.48 -34.12
N GLN A 291 5.44 -7.08 -34.95
CA GLN A 291 5.63 -6.07 -36.00
C GLN A 291 5.31 -4.65 -35.48
N ASN A 292 5.93 -4.26 -34.37
CA ASN A 292 5.75 -2.94 -33.78
C ASN A 292 7.11 -2.29 -33.46
N ILE A 293 7.11 -1.03 -33.04
CA ILE A 293 8.35 -0.27 -32.75
C ILE A 293 9.23 -0.93 -31.66
N LEU A 294 8.64 -1.78 -30.81
CA LEU A 294 9.31 -2.50 -29.74
C LEU A 294 9.82 -3.89 -30.17
N GLN A 295 9.69 -4.31 -31.43
CA GLN A 295 10.10 -5.63 -31.93
C GLN A 295 11.48 -6.09 -31.42
N SER A 296 12.48 -5.21 -31.53
CA SER A 296 13.86 -5.49 -31.12
C SER A 296 14.02 -5.73 -29.61
N ILE A 297 13.08 -5.24 -28.80
CA ILE A 297 13.03 -5.41 -27.34
C ILE A 297 12.24 -6.67 -27.00
N LEU A 298 11.06 -6.83 -27.62
CA LEU A 298 10.11 -7.93 -27.35
C LEU A 298 10.61 -9.31 -27.83
N LYS A 299 11.71 -9.38 -28.60
CA LYS A 299 12.41 -10.66 -28.86
C LYS A 299 12.84 -11.41 -27.59
N ASN A 300 12.97 -10.70 -26.47
CA ASN A 300 13.24 -11.31 -25.17
C ASN A 300 11.91 -11.68 -24.51
N GLY A 301 11.64 -12.98 -24.35
CA GLY A 301 10.34 -13.47 -23.87
C GLY A 301 9.89 -12.91 -22.52
N ILE A 302 10.81 -12.53 -21.62
CA ILE A 302 10.47 -11.87 -20.36
C ILE A 302 9.94 -10.44 -20.55
N LEU A 303 10.48 -9.71 -21.54
CA LEU A 303 10.04 -8.36 -21.87
C LEU A 303 8.73 -8.39 -22.66
N GLU A 304 8.56 -9.37 -23.55
CA GLU A 304 7.27 -9.68 -24.18
C GLU A 304 6.18 -9.98 -23.16
N GLU A 305 6.49 -10.84 -22.18
CA GLU A 305 5.55 -11.16 -21.10
C GLU A 305 5.12 -9.90 -20.35
N ARG A 306 6.07 -9.10 -19.84
CA ARG A 306 5.77 -7.84 -19.14
C ARG A 306 4.99 -6.86 -19.99
N GLN A 307 5.31 -6.74 -21.28
CA GLN A 307 4.57 -5.87 -22.20
C GLN A 307 3.13 -6.35 -22.38
N ALA A 308 2.91 -7.67 -22.44
CA ALA A 308 1.57 -8.23 -22.48
C ALA A 308 0.78 -7.92 -21.20
N GLU A 309 1.40 -7.98 -20.02
CA GLU A 309 0.76 -7.61 -18.75
C GLU A 309 0.34 -6.14 -18.77
N ILE A 310 1.28 -5.24 -19.09
CA ILE A 310 1.03 -3.79 -19.19
C ILE A 310 -0.09 -3.49 -20.18
N LEU A 311 -0.06 -4.12 -21.35
CA LEU A 311 -1.07 -3.89 -22.39
C LEU A 311 -2.45 -4.39 -21.96
N THR A 312 -2.52 -5.57 -21.35
CA THR A 312 -3.78 -6.14 -20.86
C THR A 312 -4.41 -5.25 -19.80
N ASP A 313 -3.64 -4.86 -18.79
CA ASP A 313 -4.16 -4.10 -17.65
C ASP A 313 -4.44 -2.64 -18.03
N GLY A 314 -3.65 -2.07 -18.94
CA GLY A 314 -3.94 -0.77 -19.55
C GLY A 314 -5.27 -0.79 -20.32
N ILE A 315 -5.52 -1.82 -21.14
CA ILE A 315 -6.80 -1.96 -21.86
C ILE A 315 -7.95 -2.16 -20.89
N ARG A 316 -7.79 -2.97 -19.83
CA ARG A 316 -8.82 -3.15 -18.78
C ARG A 316 -9.19 -1.83 -18.10
N ALA A 317 -8.19 -1.03 -17.73
CA ALA A 317 -8.41 0.28 -17.14
C ALA A 317 -9.16 1.21 -18.09
N LEU A 318 -8.74 1.31 -19.36
CA LEU A 318 -9.43 2.12 -20.36
C LEU A 318 -10.87 1.67 -20.62
N LEU A 319 -11.13 0.36 -20.64
CA LEU A 319 -12.48 -0.18 -20.81
C LEU A 319 -13.37 0.11 -19.59
N LEU A 320 -12.84 0.05 -18.37
CA LEU A 320 -13.55 0.48 -17.17
C LEU A 320 -13.88 1.98 -17.22
N GLU A 321 -12.93 2.83 -17.64
CA GLU A 321 -13.15 4.28 -17.81
C GLU A 321 -14.21 4.59 -18.88
N ALA A 322 -14.19 3.86 -20.00
CA ALA A 322 -15.20 3.96 -21.04
C ALA A 322 -16.62 3.58 -20.55
N ASN A 323 -16.71 2.82 -19.46
CA ASN A 323 -17.95 2.42 -18.82
C ASN A 323 -18.27 3.23 -17.55
N GLY A 324 -17.63 4.38 -17.37
CA GLY A 324 -18.01 5.35 -16.34
C GLY A 324 -17.35 5.17 -14.98
N TYR A 325 -16.23 4.46 -14.91
CA TYR A 325 -15.47 4.29 -13.68
C TYR A 325 -14.25 5.21 -13.67
N GLN A 326 -13.90 5.72 -12.50
CA GLN A 326 -12.57 6.27 -12.26
C GLN A 326 -11.64 5.12 -11.88
N THR A 327 -10.60 4.92 -12.69
CA THR A 327 -9.67 3.81 -12.47
C THR A 327 -8.34 4.27 -11.86
N LYS A 328 -7.73 3.38 -11.06
CA LYS A 328 -6.36 3.52 -10.59
C LYS A 328 -5.66 2.17 -10.73
N VAL A 329 -4.41 2.22 -11.16
CA VAL A 329 -3.53 1.06 -11.31
C VAL A 329 -2.28 1.28 -10.48
N PHE A 330 -2.04 0.43 -9.48
CA PHE A 330 -0.92 0.62 -8.55
C PHE A 330 -0.40 -0.71 -7.99
N GLU A 331 0.79 -0.68 -7.39
CA GLU A 331 1.38 -1.83 -6.71
C GLU A 331 0.78 -2.01 -5.31
N PHE A 332 0.15 -3.15 -5.06
CA PHE A 332 -0.57 -3.48 -3.84
C PHE A 332 0.37 -3.77 -2.64
N ILE A 333 1.44 -4.55 -2.85
CA ILE A 333 2.45 -4.91 -1.84
C ILE A 333 3.83 -4.90 -2.50
N SER A 334 4.86 -4.44 -1.77
CA SER A 334 6.23 -4.41 -2.26
C SER A 334 6.71 -5.81 -2.69
N SER A 335 7.29 -5.88 -3.88
CA SER A 335 7.91 -7.00 -4.61
C SER A 335 8.85 -7.98 -3.87
N GLU A 336 8.95 -7.97 -2.55
CA GLU A 336 9.81 -8.88 -1.78
C GLU A 336 9.42 -10.36 -1.94
N HIS A 337 8.16 -10.68 -2.30
CA HIS A 337 7.68 -12.07 -2.35
C HIS A 337 6.80 -12.48 -3.56
N THR A 338 6.41 -11.56 -4.46
CA THR A 338 5.61 -11.90 -5.65
C THR A 338 5.98 -11.00 -6.82
N ALA A 339 6.16 -11.59 -8.01
CA ALA A 339 6.52 -10.87 -9.24
C ALA A 339 5.35 -10.10 -9.88
N LYS A 340 4.12 -10.28 -9.36
CA LYS A 340 2.87 -9.71 -9.88
C LYS A 340 2.05 -9.14 -8.74
N ASN A 341 2.08 -7.81 -8.61
CA ASN A 341 1.51 -7.09 -7.46
C ASN A 341 0.60 -5.93 -7.89
N LEU A 342 0.15 -5.92 -9.14
CA LEU A 342 -0.66 -4.85 -9.67
C LEU A 342 -2.12 -5.04 -9.24
N MET A 343 -2.73 -3.96 -8.77
CA MET A 343 -4.14 -3.89 -8.45
C MET A 343 -4.79 -2.79 -9.30
N ILE A 344 -5.94 -3.13 -9.90
CA ILE A 344 -6.80 -2.20 -10.60
C ILE A 344 -8.03 -1.97 -9.73
N THR A 345 -8.28 -0.72 -9.39
CA THR A 345 -9.49 -0.30 -8.67
C THR A 345 -10.32 0.59 -9.57
N ALA A 346 -11.64 0.41 -9.59
CA ALA A 346 -12.56 1.20 -10.38
C ALA A 346 -13.72 1.65 -9.50
N VAL A 347 -13.85 2.97 -9.29
CA VAL A 347 -14.94 3.58 -8.52
C VAL A 347 -15.92 4.23 -9.50
N LYS A 348 -17.18 3.82 -9.45
CA LYS A 348 -18.21 4.31 -10.36
C LYS A 348 -18.41 5.81 -10.21
N GLN A 349 -18.50 6.51 -11.33
CA GLN A 349 -18.76 7.94 -11.35
C GLN A 349 -20.26 8.25 -11.47
N PRO A 350 -20.76 9.34 -10.88
CA PRO A 350 -22.18 9.70 -10.94
C PRO A 350 -22.72 9.94 -12.36
N LYS A 351 -21.83 10.30 -13.31
CA LYS A 351 -22.19 10.59 -14.70
C LYS A 351 -21.16 10.00 -15.64
N ILE A 352 -21.64 9.27 -16.65
CA ILE A 352 -20.83 8.84 -17.78
C ILE A 352 -20.68 10.04 -18.72
N ASN A 353 -19.44 10.44 -19.00
CA ASN A 353 -19.17 11.44 -20.03
C ASN A 353 -19.02 10.72 -21.39
N PRO A 354 -19.92 10.95 -22.37
CA PRO A 354 -19.83 10.32 -23.69
C PRO A 354 -18.52 10.64 -24.43
N GLU A 355 -17.93 11.81 -24.21
CA GLU A 355 -16.66 12.20 -24.82
C GLU A 355 -15.52 11.34 -24.27
N ILE A 356 -15.45 11.17 -22.94
CA ILE A 356 -14.47 10.28 -22.30
C ILE A 356 -14.66 8.85 -22.81
N ARG A 357 -15.91 8.37 -22.91
CA ARG A 357 -16.18 7.04 -23.47
C ARG A 357 -15.62 6.88 -24.87
N ALA A 358 -15.89 7.84 -25.76
CA ALA A 358 -15.39 7.79 -27.13
C ALA A 358 -13.85 7.86 -27.20
N GLU A 359 -13.23 8.72 -26.38
CA GLU A 359 -11.78 8.87 -26.26
C GLU A 359 -11.11 7.57 -25.82
N ARG A 360 -11.59 6.96 -24.72
CA ARG A 360 -11.01 5.72 -24.18
C ARG A 360 -11.17 4.54 -25.13
N LEU A 361 -12.31 4.42 -25.80
CA LEU A 361 -12.50 3.38 -26.84
C LEU A 361 -11.57 3.61 -28.05
N ALA A 362 -11.33 4.86 -28.45
CA ALA A 362 -10.38 5.17 -29.51
C ALA A 362 -8.93 4.84 -29.11
N GLU A 363 -8.55 5.10 -27.85
CA GLU A 363 -7.24 4.69 -27.30
C GLU A 363 -7.08 3.17 -27.27
N VAL A 364 -8.10 2.42 -26.83
CA VAL A 364 -8.09 0.95 -26.86
C VAL A 364 -7.90 0.45 -28.30
N LYS A 365 -8.63 1.01 -29.27
CA LYS A 365 -8.48 0.65 -30.69
C LYS A 365 -7.05 0.93 -31.19
N LYS A 366 -6.50 2.10 -30.87
CA LYS A 366 -5.13 2.48 -31.27
C LYS A 366 -4.08 1.55 -30.67
N LEU A 367 -4.19 1.21 -29.39
CA LEU A 367 -3.30 0.26 -28.73
C LEU A 367 -3.36 -1.12 -29.41
N LYS A 368 -4.58 -1.60 -29.70
CA LYS A 368 -4.77 -2.86 -30.43
C LYS A 368 -4.09 -2.85 -31.79
N GLU A 369 -4.31 -1.80 -32.60
CA GLU A 369 -3.68 -1.65 -33.92
C GLU A 369 -2.15 -1.62 -33.82
N GLN A 370 -1.59 -0.85 -32.88
CA GLN A 370 -0.14 -0.71 -32.71
C GLN A 370 0.56 -2.01 -32.29
N PHE A 371 -0.13 -2.85 -31.52
CA PHE A 371 0.41 -4.13 -31.05
C PHE A 371 -0.12 -5.33 -31.85
N GLY A 372 -0.87 -5.10 -32.94
CA GLY A 372 -1.45 -6.15 -33.78
C GLY A 372 -2.43 -7.07 -33.05
N LEU A 373 -3.05 -6.58 -31.97
CA LEU A 373 -4.00 -7.35 -31.18
C LEU A 373 -5.39 -7.27 -31.82
N GLU A 374 -5.89 -8.39 -32.33
CA GLU A 374 -7.21 -8.44 -32.99
C GLU A 374 -8.36 -8.17 -32.02
N MET A 375 -8.27 -8.66 -30.78
CA MET A 375 -9.35 -8.60 -29.80
C MET A 375 -8.82 -8.65 -28.37
N HIS A 376 -9.48 -7.96 -27.45
CA HIS A 376 -9.33 -8.15 -26.00
C HIS A 376 -10.59 -8.83 -25.43
N TYR A 377 -10.46 -9.83 -24.56
CA TYR A 377 -11.62 -10.62 -24.13
C TYR A 377 -12.67 -9.77 -23.40
N LEU A 378 -12.24 -8.86 -22.51
CA LEU A 378 -13.15 -7.91 -21.86
C LEU A 378 -13.96 -7.07 -22.86
N GLU A 379 -13.36 -6.64 -23.96
CA GLU A 379 -14.06 -5.84 -24.96
C GLU A 379 -15.22 -6.65 -25.57
N LYS A 380 -15.01 -7.93 -25.87
CA LYS A 380 -16.06 -8.83 -26.38
C LYS A 380 -17.24 -8.96 -25.41
N LEU A 381 -16.99 -8.92 -24.09
CA LEU A 381 -18.02 -9.08 -23.07
C LEU A 381 -18.87 -7.81 -22.85
N LEU A 382 -18.42 -6.66 -23.35
CA LEU A 382 -19.04 -5.35 -23.13
C LEU A 382 -19.82 -4.83 -24.36
N VAL A 383 -19.90 -5.63 -25.42
CA VAL A 383 -20.59 -5.30 -26.69
C VAL A 383 -22.07 -5.59 -26.61
#